data_AF-E4ZSL9-F1
#
_entry.id   AF-E4ZSL9-F1
#
_cell.length_a   1.000
_cell.length_b   1.000
_cell.length_c   1.000
_cell.angle_alpha   90.00
_cell.angle_beta   90.00
_cell.angle_gamma   90.00
#
_symmetry.space_group_name_H-M   'P 1'
#
loop_
_entity.id
_entity.type
_entity.pdbx_description
1 polymer ?
#
loop_
_entity_poly.entity_id
_entity_poly.type
_entity_poly.pdbx_seq_one_letter_code
_entity_poly.pdbx_strand_id
1 'polypeptide(L)'
;MKLAYTSYVYLTHVDGEDQCRENNLFYHFELDIGRPGCPKINVRVPGSQILAPPSRSIDFPPYTPATAKRGWYRLVESILGFKTAVHIHIHISRPLVVDLHRATLTIRPPLDIYSLTHRTHLPSQNASKLRVPSTMPPQRPTYTREQITQYFDRIQLPQQDRKYDVSALEPADALTYLTTLQKYQLAAVPFENLTLHYSAHRHVSLHPEELFKKMVTDNNGRGGYCMENNSLFGIVLLSLGFTVYAAGGHVCQGDFWLGLSHMVNLVTIGNRKYQVDVGVGPYGPIEPLPLERPGGGIYRHISPASVRLQWRSLSANSDPEQRYWVYEIRNDEQSEWGAFKYAFTEMEFFPQDFAIMNAFPSTSPRAWFTKVVVASKAILDERGELAGRVNINGNSLKIRMGAHVTEKLHFETEQDRLDALEKYFGIRFGAAERDGIRQLVSEIV
;
A
#
# COMPACT_ATOMS: atom_id res chain seq x y z
N MET A 1 36.07 -27.89 -28.13
CA MET A 1 34.90 -27.56 -27.29
C MET A 1 34.95 -26.06 -27.02
N LYS A 2 34.03 -25.26 -27.57
CA LYS A 2 33.87 -23.85 -27.20
C LYS A 2 32.78 -23.79 -26.15
N LEU A 3 33.10 -23.32 -24.95
CA LEU A 3 32.11 -22.96 -23.95
C LEU A 3 32.02 -21.45 -23.96
N ALA A 4 30.94 -20.91 -24.54
CA ALA A 4 30.61 -19.51 -24.41
C ALA A 4 29.76 -19.35 -23.15
N TYR A 5 30.20 -18.51 -22.22
CA TYR A 5 29.43 -18.10 -21.06
C TYR A 5 28.98 -16.65 -21.26
N THR A 6 27.68 -16.41 -21.22
CA THR A 6 27.12 -15.07 -21.13
C THR A 6 26.92 -14.75 -19.65
N SER A 7 27.59 -13.71 -19.15
CA SER A 7 27.40 -13.22 -17.77
C SER A 7 27.01 -11.75 -17.81
N TYR A 8 25.95 -11.41 -17.08
CA TYR A 8 25.51 -10.03 -16.87
C TYR A 8 26.06 -9.56 -15.53
N VAL A 9 26.74 -8.40 -15.53
CA VAL A 9 27.26 -7.76 -14.32
C VAL A 9 26.48 -6.47 -14.08
N TYR A 10 25.81 -6.39 -12.93
CA TYR A 10 25.20 -5.16 -12.45
C TYR A 10 26.17 -4.48 -11.49
N LEU A 11 26.42 -3.19 -11.68
CA LEU A 11 27.24 -2.36 -10.81
C LEU A 11 26.36 -1.26 -10.23
N THR A 12 26.17 -1.26 -8.92
CA THR A 12 25.49 -0.16 -8.22
C THR A 12 26.56 0.69 -7.53
N HIS A 13 26.70 1.95 -7.95
CA HIS A 13 27.58 2.91 -7.27
C HIS A 13 26.89 3.41 -6.01
N VAL A 14 27.55 3.33 -4.86
CA VAL A 14 27.06 3.91 -3.62
C VAL A 14 28.08 4.96 -3.19
N ASP A 15 27.86 6.20 -3.60
CA ASP A 15 28.56 7.34 -3.00
C ASP A 15 27.89 7.69 -1.67
N GLY A 16 28.70 7.94 -0.65
CA GLY A 16 28.28 8.17 0.73
C GLY A 16 27.54 9.48 1.01
N GLU A 17 26.89 10.08 0.01
CA GLU A 17 26.01 11.24 0.17
C GLU A 17 24.75 11.07 -0.69
N ASP A 18 23.61 10.90 -0.01
CA ASP A 18 22.17 11.02 -0.35
C ASP A 18 21.68 11.31 -1.79
N GLN A 19 22.33 10.77 -2.84
CA GLN A 19 21.75 10.72 -4.18
C GLN A 19 22.10 9.39 -4.88
N CYS A 20 21.15 8.44 -4.86
CA CYS A 20 21.16 7.32 -5.81
C CYS A 20 20.89 7.87 -7.22
N ARG A 21 21.94 8.12 -7.99
CA ARG A 21 21.83 8.15 -9.46
C ARG A 21 21.97 6.73 -9.98
N GLU A 22 20.85 6.14 -10.42
CA GLU A 22 20.85 4.87 -11.15
C GLU A 22 21.45 5.09 -12.56
N ASN A 23 22.78 5.06 -12.65
CA ASN A 23 23.44 4.88 -13.94
C ASN A 23 23.61 3.38 -14.18
N ASN A 24 22.59 2.76 -14.77
CA ASN A 24 22.65 1.36 -15.20
C ASN A 24 23.56 1.25 -16.43
N LEU A 25 24.85 0.98 -16.22
CA LEU A 25 25.79 0.67 -17.29
C LEU A 25 25.75 -0.84 -17.59
N PHE A 26 25.41 -1.18 -18.84
CA PHE A 26 25.36 -2.56 -19.32
C PHE A 26 26.71 -2.96 -19.93
N TYR A 27 27.41 -3.92 -19.33
CA TYR A 27 28.65 -4.47 -19.86
C TYR A 27 28.44 -5.89 -20.38
N HIS A 28 28.88 -6.16 -21.61
CA HIS A 28 28.85 -7.49 -22.21
C HIS A 28 30.24 -8.13 -22.13
N PHE A 29 30.34 -9.30 -21.51
CA PHE A 29 31.60 -10.04 -21.39
C PHE A 29 31.53 -11.35 -22.17
N GLU A 30 32.48 -11.58 -23.08
CA GLU A 30 32.69 -12.89 -23.72
C GLU A 30 33.98 -13.51 -23.19
N LEU A 31 33.86 -14.71 -22.60
CA LEU A 31 34.99 -15.47 -22.10
C LEU A 31 35.33 -16.60 -23.08
N ASP A 32 36.52 -16.57 -23.69
CA ASP A 32 36.98 -17.64 -24.58
C ASP A 32 37.97 -18.55 -23.84
N ILE A 33 37.51 -19.72 -23.41
CA ILE A 33 38.34 -20.69 -22.68
C ILE A 33 39.00 -21.63 -23.68
N GLY A 34 40.03 -21.13 -24.37
CA GLY A 34 40.82 -21.92 -25.32
C GLY A 34 42.04 -22.61 -24.67
N ARG A 35 41.96 -23.95 -24.51
CA ARG A 35 43.00 -24.92 -24.06
C ARG A 35 43.64 -24.67 -22.67
N PRO A 36 44.09 -25.73 -21.96
CA PRO A 36 44.62 -25.59 -20.61
C PRO A 36 45.95 -24.82 -20.65
N GLY A 37 46.01 -23.66 -20.00
CA GLY A 37 47.28 -22.95 -19.78
C GLY A 37 47.22 -21.43 -19.81
N CYS A 38 46.25 -20.79 -20.48
CA CYS A 38 46.13 -19.32 -20.51
C CYS A 38 44.70 -18.90 -20.94
N PRO A 39 43.79 -18.53 -20.03
CA PRO A 39 42.52 -17.95 -20.42
C PRO A 39 42.74 -16.50 -20.88
N LYS A 40 42.35 -16.18 -22.12
CA LYS A 40 42.28 -14.78 -22.59
C LYS A 40 40.86 -14.25 -22.40
N ILE A 41 40.73 -13.10 -21.76
CA ILE A 41 39.45 -12.42 -21.55
C ILE A 41 39.38 -11.23 -22.50
N ASN A 42 38.37 -11.20 -23.37
CA ASN A 42 38.10 -10.06 -24.26
C ASN A 42 36.87 -9.32 -23.77
N VAL A 43 36.99 -8.02 -23.52
CA VAL A 43 35.89 -7.16 -23.06
C VAL A 43 35.44 -6.26 -24.21
N ARG A 44 34.14 -6.27 -24.54
CA ARG A 44 33.54 -5.30 -25.48
C ARG A 44 32.44 -4.52 -24.78
N VAL A 45 32.59 -3.20 -24.75
CA VAL A 45 31.57 -2.29 -24.22
C VAL A 45 30.70 -1.82 -25.39
N PRO A 46 29.39 -2.10 -25.43
CA PRO A 46 28.52 -1.58 -26.48
C PRO A 46 28.15 -0.12 -26.17
N GLY A 47 28.46 0.80 -27.09
CA GLY A 47 27.86 2.15 -27.10
C GLY A 47 28.52 3.17 -26.18
N SER A 48 29.76 3.57 -26.47
CA SER A 48 30.19 4.96 -26.20
C SER A 48 31.22 5.36 -27.26
N GLN A 49 30.94 6.46 -27.98
CA GLN A 49 31.97 7.19 -28.72
C GLN A 49 32.86 7.92 -27.72
N ILE A 50 33.72 7.19 -27.02
CA ILE A 50 34.85 7.76 -26.28
C ILE A 50 36.04 6.83 -26.51
N LEU A 51 37.08 7.42 -27.10
CA LEU A 51 38.46 6.95 -27.33
C LEU A 51 38.78 5.52 -26.85
N ALA A 52 39.20 4.68 -27.81
CA ALA A 52 39.62 3.29 -27.62
C ALA A 52 40.41 3.05 -26.31
N PRO A 53 39.95 2.14 -25.42
CA PRO A 53 40.77 1.72 -24.30
C PRO A 53 41.77 0.64 -24.76
N PRO A 54 42.97 0.59 -24.15
CA PRO A 54 44.03 -0.31 -24.57
C PRO A 54 43.63 -1.76 -24.29
N SER A 55 43.82 -2.66 -25.26
CA SER A 55 43.78 -4.09 -25.02
C SER A 55 44.86 -4.45 -23.99
N ARG A 56 44.46 -4.83 -22.76
CA ARG A 56 45.39 -5.34 -21.74
C ARG A 56 45.10 -6.82 -21.49
N SER A 57 46.10 -7.67 -21.68
CA SER A 57 46.06 -9.06 -21.24
C SER A 57 46.56 -9.15 -19.79
N ILE A 58 45.83 -9.88 -18.94
CA ILE A 58 46.25 -10.17 -17.57
C ILE A 58 46.37 -11.69 -17.44
N ASP A 59 47.55 -12.16 -17.03
CA ASP A 59 47.79 -13.58 -16.77
C ASP A 59 47.24 -14.00 -15.41
N PHE A 60 46.58 -15.16 -15.36
CA PHE A 60 46.04 -15.74 -14.13
C PHE A 60 46.82 -16.98 -13.70
N PRO A 61 47.10 -17.17 -12.39
CA PRO A 61 47.65 -18.42 -11.87
C PRO A 61 46.61 -19.56 -11.88
N PRO A 62 47.04 -20.83 -11.74
CA PRO A 62 46.19 -22.02 -11.95
C PRO A 62 44.99 -22.13 -10.99
N TYR A 63 43.94 -22.77 -11.53
CA TYR A 63 42.53 -22.65 -11.15
C TYR A 63 42.16 -23.28 -9.79
N THR A 64 41.58 -22.48 -8.89
CA THR A 64 40.72 -22.92 -7.75
C THR A 64 39.51 -21.99 -7.61
N PRO A 65 38.36 -22.43 -7.06
CA PRO A 65 37.16 -21.57 -6.91
C PRO A 65 37.42 -20.26 -6.15
N ALA A 66 38.36 -20.27 -5.20
CA ALA A 66 38.78 -19.08 -4.45
C ALA A 66 39.67 -18.13 -5.27
N THR A 67 40.47 -18.63 -6.22
CA THR A 67 41.30 -17.80 -7.11
C THR A 67 40.50 -17.19 -8.24
N ALA A 68 39.46 -17.89 -8.75
CA ALA A 68 38.50 -17.31 -9.70
C ALA A 68 37.81 -16.06 -9.14
N LYS A 69 37.38 -16.12 -7.88
CA LYS A 69 36.70 -15.01 -7.19
C LYS A 69 37.60 -13.77 -7.06
N ARG A 70 38.84 -13.92 -6.58
CA ARG A 70 39.80 -12.81 -6.48
C ARG A 70 40.26 -12.28 -7.84
N GLY A 71 40.30 -13.14 -8.86
CA GLY A 71 40.69 -12.75 -10.21
C GLY A 71 39.69 -11.82 -10.89
N TRP A 72 38.39 -12.09 -10.75
CA TRP A 72 37.33 -11.24 -11.27
C TRP A 72 37.32 -9.83 -10.63
N TYR A 73 37.53 -9.74 -9.31
CA TYR A 73 37.60 -8.43 -8.62
C TYR A 73 38.77 -7.57 -9.11
N ARG A 74 39.98 -8.15 -9.24
CA ARG A 74 41.16 -7.42 -9.73
C ARG A 74 41.01 -6.95 -11.18
N LEU A 75 40.33 -7.75 -12.01
CA LEU A 75 40.05 -7.38 -13.40
C LEU A 75 39.11 -6.16 -13.45
N VAL A 76 38.01 -6.18 -12.68
CA VAL A 76 37.03 -5.09 -12.61
C VAL A 76 37.66 -3.81 -12.03
N GLU A 77 38.44 -3.90 -10.95
CA GLU A 77 39.20 -2.76 -10.39
C GLU A 77 40.20 -2.17 -11.42
N SER A 78 40.88 -3.02 -12.19
CA SER A 78 41.87 -2.57 -13.17
C SER A 78 41.26 -1.89 -14.41
N ILE A 79 40.02 -2.24 -14.75
CA ILE A 79 39.28 -1.70 -15.90
C ILE A 79 38.53 -0.41 -15.53
N LEU A 80 37.98 -0.34 -14.31
CA LEU A 80 37.11 0.77 -13.89
C LEU A 80 37.82 1.84 -13.03
N GLY A 81 38.98 1.53 -12.44
CA GLY A 81 39.82 2.52 -11.74
C GLY A 81 39.34 3.00 -10.36
N PHE A 82 38.28 2.43 -9.79
CA PHE A 82 37.73 2.83 -8.48
C PHE A 82 38.32 2.02 -7.31
N LYS A 83 38.49 2.66 -6.14
CA LYS A 83 38.94 2.04 -4.87
C LYS A 83 37.82 1.98 -3.80
N THR A 84 36.55 1.99 -4.21
CA THR A 84 35.39 2.05 -3.32
C THR A 84 34.44 0.87 -3.51
N ALA A 85 33.62 0.59 -2.50
CA ALA A 85 32.80 -0.62 -2.40
C ALA A 85 31.79 -0.75 -3.55
N VAL A 86 31.93 -1.81 -4.34
CA VAL A 86 31.03 -2.13 -5.45
C VAL A 86 30.22 -3.38 -5.10
N HIS A 87 28.90 -3.30 -5.21
CA HIS A 87 28.04 -4.48 -5.22
C HIS A 87 28.00 -5.07 -6.62
N ILE A 88 28.56 -6.29 -6.77
CA ILE A 88 28.62 -7.01 -8.04
C ILE A 88 27.59 -8.14 -8.01
N HIS A 89 26.52 -8.02 -8.79
CA HIS A 89 25.57 -9.13 -9.00
C HIS A 89 25.92 -9.84 -10.30
N ILE A 90 26.27 -11.14 -10.21
CA ILE A 90 26.61 -11.98 -11.35
C ILE A 90 25.43 -12.93 -11.62
N HIS A 91 24.77 -12.76 -12.76
CA HIS A 91 23.68 -13.63 -13.20
C HIS A 91 24.21 -14.62 -14.26
N ILE A 92 24.16 -15.93 -13.97
CA ILE A 92 24.60 -17.00 -14.88
C ILE A 92 23.36 -17.70 -15.45
N SER A 93 23.10 -17.55 -16.75
CA SER A 93 21.98 -18.21 -17.45
C SER A 93 22.44 -19.43 -18.28
N ARG A 94 21.71 -20.55 -18.09
CA ARG A 94 21.74 -21.97 -18.59
C ARG A 94 22.45 -22.37 -19.93
N PRO A 95 22.75 -23.68 -20.13
CA PRO A 95 23.65 -24.18 -21.19
C PRO A 95 22.96 -24.46 -22.54
N LEU A 96 23.73 -24.36 -23.63
CA LEU A 96 23.40 -24.87 -24.97
C LEU A 96 23.75 -26.37 -25.05
N VAL A 97 22.79 -27.22 -25.43
CA VAL A 97 23.04 -28.66 -25.68
C VAL A 97 23.34 -28.86 -27.17
N VAL A 98 24.50 -29.44 -27.50
CA VAL A 98 24.79 -30.03 -28.81
C VAL A 98 25.03 -31.52 -28.58
N ASP A 99 24.24 -32.35 -29.26
CA ASP A 99 24.23 -33.81 -29.19
C ASP A 99 25.52 -34.41 -29.79
N LEU A 100 26.02 -35.51 -29.21
CA LEU A 100 26.81 -36.53 -29.90
C LEU A 100 26.95 -37.80 -29.01
N HIS A 101 26.20 -38.82 -29.39
CA HIS A 101 26.41 -40.27 -29.21
C HIS A 101 26.98 -40.83 -27.89
N ARG A 102 26.05 -41.53 -27.20
CA ARG A 102 26.19 -42.54 -26.12
C ARG A 102 26.48 -42.00 -24.71
N ALA A 103 25.55 -42.37 -23.82
CA ALA A 103 25.46 -42.15 -22.38
C ALA A 103 24.87 -40.80 -21.91
N THR A 104 23.59 -40.84 -21.56
CA THR A 104 22.89 -39.79 -20.81
C THR A 104 23.42 -39.75 -19.37
N LEU A 105 24.06 -38.64 -18.97
CA LEU A 105 24.35 -38.35 -17.58
C LEU A 105 23.71 -37.01 -17.20
N THR A 106 22.50 -37.06 -16.63
CA THR A 106 21.81 -35.89 -16.11
C THR A 106 22.28 -35.65 -14.66
N ILE A 107 23.25 -34.77 -14.47
CA ILE A 107 23.55 -34.23 -13.14
C ILE A 107 22.80 -32.90 -12.99
N ARG A 108 21.78 -32.86 -12.14
CA ARG A 108 21.17 -31.60 -11.67
C ARG A 108 21.81 -31.21 -10.34
N PRO A 109 22.60 -30.12 -10.25
CA PRO A 109 22.90 -29.49 -8.97
C PRO A 109 21.78 -28.52 -8.57
N PRO A 110 21.62 -28.21 -7.27
CA PRO A 110 20.58 -27.33 -6.76
C PRO A 110 20.77 -25.89 -7.27
N LEU A 111 19.65 -25.19 -7.44
CA LEU A 111 19.59 -23.74 -7.65
C LEU A 111 20.03 -23.03 -6.36
N ASP A 112 21.33 -22.91 -6.13
CA ASP A 112 21.86 -22.04 -5.09
C ASP A 112 22.06 -20.63 -5.65
N ILE A 113 21.21 -19.70 -5.22
CA ILE A 113 21.43 -18.26 -5.40
C ILE A 113 22.47 -17.85 -4.36
N TYR A 114 23.72 -17.61 -4.77
CA TYR A 114 24.73 -17.02 -3.90
C TYR A 114 24.58 -15.49 -3.90
N SER A 115 24.00 -14.92 -2.85
CA SER A 115 24.21 -13.50 -2.52
C SER A 115 25.57 -13.39 -1.80
N LEU A 116 26.50 -12.66 -2.39
CA LEU A 116 27.86 -12.49 -1.86
C LEU A 116 28.05 -11.03 -1.44
N THR A 117 27.83 -10.75 -0.16
CA THR A 117 28.17 -9.44 0.43
C THR A 117 29.57 -9.53 1.03
N HIS A 118 30.55 -8.83 0.46
CA HIS A 118 31.85 -8.66 1.12
C HIS A 118 31.83 -7.32 1.86
N ARG A 119 31.69 -7.34 3.19
CA ARG A 119 32.12 -6.19 4.01
C ARG A 119 33.64 -6.18 3.98
N THR A 120 34.24 -5.14 3.41
CA THR A 120 35.62 -4.79 3.78
C THR A 120 35.58 -4.36 5.24
N HIS A 121 36.36 -5.03 6.09
CA HIS A 121 36.65 -4.51 7.43
C HIS A 121 37.32 -3.15 7.26
N LEU A 122 36.58 -2.07 7.49
CA LEU A 122 37.17 -0.78 7.80
C LEU A 122 37.99 -0.96 9.09
N PRO A 123 39.25 -0.50 9.14
CA PRO A 123 39.99 -0.48 10.39
C PRO A 123 39.18 0.32 11.41
N SER A 124 38.97 -0.29 12.58
CA SER A 124 38.19 0.23 13.67
C SER A 124 38.85 1.47 14.28
N GLN A 125 38.68 2.63 13.67
CA GLN A 125 38.90 3.91 14.32
C GLN A 125 37.76 4.83 13.93
N ASN A 126 37.00 5.26 14.95
CA ASN A 126 35.82 6.11 14.88
C ASN A 126 34.55 5.45 14.32
N ALA A 127 34.05 4.44 15.05
CA ALA A 127 32.60 4.31 15.19
C ALA A 127 32.09 5.51 15.99
N SER A 128 32.01 6.68 15.33
CA SER A 128 31.17 7.76 15.81
C SER A 128 29.79 7.15 15.98
N LYS A 129 29.34 7.04 17.22
CA LYS A 129 27.98 6.65 17.60
C LYS A 129 27.05 7.23 16.53
N LEU A 130 26.34 6.37 15.79
CA LEU A 130 25.14 6.80 15.08
C LEU A 130 24.28 7.43 16.16
N ARG A 131 24.38 8.75 16.29
CA ARG A 131 23.44 9.54 17.04
C ARG A 131 22.17 9.36 16.23
N VAL A 132 21.35 8.39 16.61
CA VAL A 132 19.92 8.50 16.41
C VAL A 132 19.61 9.88 16.97
N PRO A 133 19.23 10.86 16.13
CA PRO A 133 18.89 12.17 16.66
C PRO A 133 17.86 11.91 17.75
N SER A 134 18.04 12.56 18.90
CA SER A 134 17.01 12.66 19.93
C SER A 134 15.85 13.43 19.29
N THR A 135 15.11 12.73 18.43
CA THR A 135 13.90 13.22 17.82
C THR A 135 12.91 13.29 18.96
N MET A 136 12.25 14.45 19.10
CA MET A 136 11.01 14.51 19.86
C MET A 136 10.14 13.32 19.43
N PRO A 137 9.37 12.69 20.35
CA PRO A 137 8.47 11.61 19.98
C PRO A 137 7.71 12.05 18.73
N PRO A 138 7.69 11.23 17.66
CA PRO A 138 7.17 11.65 16.37
C PRO A 138 5.78 12.23 16.58
N GLN A 139 5.68 13.55 16.44
CA GLN A 139 4.42 14.24 16.63
C GLN A 139 3.48 13.70 15.56
N ARG A 140 2.30 13.23 15.97
CA ARG A 140 1.34 12.73 14.99
C ARG A 140 1.06 13.83 13.96
N PRO A 141 1.02 13.49 12.67
CA PRO A 141 0.85 14.49 11.63
C PRO A 141 -0.46 15.25 11.83
N THR A 142 -0.43 16.55 11.53
CA THR A 142 -1.58 17.45 11.51
C THR A 142 -1.53 18.27 10.22
N TYR A 143 -2.68 18.80 9.82
CA TYR A 143 -2.85 19.69 8.69
C TYR A 143 -2.92 21.14 9.16
N THR A 144 -2.43 22.06 8.33
CA THR A 144 -2.57 23.49 8.59
C THR A 144 -4.03 23.95 8.46
N ARG A 145 -4.32 25.17 8.91
CA ARG A 145 -5.66 25.76 8.79
C ARG A 145 -6.12 25.89 7.33
N GLU A 146 -5.19 26.19 6.42
CA GLU A 146 -5.43 26.30 4.99
C GLU A 146 -5.80 24.93 4.41
N GLN A 147 -5.05 23.89 4.79
CA GLN A 147 -5.36 22.51 4.40
C GLN A 147 -6.71 22.04 4.94
N ILE A 148 -7.06 22.39 6.18
CA ILE A 148 -8.38 22.10 6.74
C ILE A 148 -9.49 22.85 5.99
N THR A 149 -9.24 24.07 5.53
CA THR A 149 -10.20 24.81 4.69
C THR A 149 -10.43 24.09 3.36
N GLN A 150 -9.36 23.67 2.68
CA GLN A 150 -9.45 22.90 1.44
C GLN A 150 -10.16 21.56 1.66
N TYR A 151 -9.93 20.90 2.79
CA TYR A 151 -10.66 19.70 3.18
C TYR A 151 -12.17 19.97 3.36
N PHE A 152 -12.55 21.06 4.05
CA PHE A 152 -13.94 21.45 4.18
C PHE A 152 -14.61 21.74 2.84
N ASP A 153 -13.89 22.36 1.91
CA ASP A 153 -14.37 22.56 0.54
C ASP A 153 -14.55 21.21 -0.17
N ARG A 154 -13.58 20.29 -0.03
CA ARG A 154 -13.63 18.95 -0.64
C ARG A 154 -14.81 18.11 -0.16
N ILE A 155 -15.14 18.19 1.13
CA ILE A 155 -16.29 17.47 1.69
C ILE A 155 -17.61 18.26 1.56
N GLN A 156 -17.55 19.48 1.01
CA GLN A 156 -18.69 20.39 0.86
C GLN A 156 -19.36 20.72 2.21
N LEU A 157 -18.56 20.89 3.28
CA LEU A 157 -19.07 21.30 4.57
C LEU A 157 -19.54 22.77 4.50
N PRO A 158 -20.80 23.08 4.82
CA PRO A 158 -21.32 24.44 4.76
C PRO A 158 -20.51 25.41 5.62
N GLN A 159 -20.34 26.65 5.15
CA GLN A 159 -19.46 27.63 5.78
C GLN A 159 -19.84 27.90 7.24
N GLN A 160 -21.13 27.93 7.56
CA GLN A 160 -21.64 28.13 8.92
C GLN A 160 -21.30 27.00 9.89
N ASP A 161 -21.05 25.80 9.37
CA ASP A 161 -20.76 24.62 10.19
C ASP A 161 -19.25 24.42 10.40
N ARG A 162 -18.39 25.18 9.71
CA ARG A 162 -16.93 25.03 9.80
C ARG A 162 -16.41 25.45 11.17
N LYS A 163 -15.70 24.55 11.85
CA LYS A 163 -14.95 24.82 13.09
C LYS A 163 -13.50 24.43 12.85
N TYR A 164 -12.56 25.27 13.27
CA TYR A 164 -11.12 25.02 13.11
C TYR A 164 -10.44 24.53 14.40
N ASP A 165 -11.17 24.59 15.51
CA ASP A 165 -10.76 24.11 16.83
C ASP A 165 -12.02 23.69 17.59
N VAL A 166 -12.01 22.48 18.13
CA VAL A 166 -13.12 21.87 18.88
C VAL A 166 -12.78 21.69 20.37
N SER A 167 -11.57 22.05 20.79
CA SER A 167 -11.07 21.79 22.16
C SER A 167 -11.89 22.47 23.25
N ALA A 168 -12.55 23.57 22.94
CA ALA A 168 -13.41 24.33 23.84
C ALA A 168 -14.89 23.97 23.74
N LEU A 169 -15.28 23.00 22.90
CA LEU A 169 -16.68 22.58 22.80
C LEU A 169 -17.07 21.69 23.98
N GLU A 170 -18.31 21.87 24.44
CA GLU A 170 -18.91 20.91 25.38
C GLU A 170 -19.01 19.52 24.73
N PRO A 171 -18.94 18.41 25.51
CA PRO A 171 -18.94 17.05 24.97
C PRO A 171 -20.08 16.74 23.99
N ALA A 172 -21.28 17.26 24.24
CA ALA A 172 -22.43 17.06 23.36
C ALA A 172 -22.27 17.78 21.99
N ASP A 173 -21.73 19.00 22.01
CA ASP A 173 -21.49 19.77 20.79
C ASP A 173 -20.33 19.19 19.97
N ALA A 174 -19.27 18.71 20.65
CA ALA A 174 -18.17 18.01 20.02
C ALA A 174 -18.63 16.72 19.31
N LEU A 175 -19.52 15.94 19.94
CA LEU A 175 -20.09 14.73 19.34
C LEU A 175 -20.99 15.05 18.14
N THR A 176 -21.84 16.08 18.26
CA THR A 176 -22.68 16.57 17.16
C THR A 176 -21.82 16.98 15.96
N TYR A 177 -20.73 17.71 16.22
CA TYR A 177 -19.81 18.14 15.19
C TYR A 177 -19.05 16.97 14.54
N LEU A 178 -18.56 16.01 15.34
CA LEU A 178 -17.92 14.79 14.85
C LEU A 178 -18.87 13.98 13.95
N THR A 179 -20.12 13.85 14.34
CA THR A 179 -21.17 13.17 13.55
C THR A 179 -21.39 13.87 12.22
N THR A 180 -21.42 15.20 12.24
CA THR A 180 -21.54 16.02 11.03
C THR A 180 -20.34 15.82 10.10
N LEU A 181 -19.10 15.88 10.63
CA LEU A 181 -17.89 15.65 9.84
C LEU A 181 -17.87 14.25 9.20
N GLN A 182 -18.21 13.20 9.96
CA GLN A 182 -18.27 11.84 9.45
C GLN A 182 -19.29 11.71 8.31
N LYS A 183 -20.48 12.33 8.47
CA LYS A 183 -21.52 12.36 7.43
C LYS A 183 -21.00 12.96 6.12
N TYR A 184 -20.42 14.15 6.17
CA TYR A 184 -19.92 14.84 4.97
C TYR A 184 -18.71 14.10 4.37
N GLN A 185 -17.81 13.52 5.17
CA GLN A 185 -16.73 12.67 4.69
C GLN A 185 -17.25 11.47 3.90
N LEU A 186 -18.22 10.72 4.46
CA LEU A 186 -18.80 9.54 3.81
C LEU A 186 -19.54 9.86 2.49
N ALA A 187 -20.13 11.05 2.40
CA ALA A 187 -20.85 11.51 1.22
C ALA A 187 -19.92 12.02 0.10
N ALA A 188 -18.76 12.57 0.46
CA ALA A 188 -17.87 13.25 -0.47
C ALA A 188 -16.64 12.44 -0.87
N VAL A 189 -16.00 11.73 0.07
CA VAL A 189 -14.76 10.99 -0.17
C VAL A 189 -15.09 9.50 -0.32
N PRO A 190 -14.94 8.93 -1.52
CA PRO A 190 -15.33 7.54 -1.74
C PRO A 190 -14.37 6.56 -1.07
N PHE A 191 -14.91 5.42 -0.65
CA PHE A 191 -14.11 4.22 -0.46
C PHE A 191 -13.78 3.64 -1.83
N GLU A 192 -12.50 3.43 -2.17
CA GLU A 192 -12.09 2.90 -3.47
C GLU A 192 -10.69 2.27 -3.46
N ASN A 193 -10.39 1.38 -4.41
CA ASN A 193 -9.07 0.75 -4.57
C ASN A 193 -8.43 0.99 -5.95
N LEU A 194 -8.85 2.04 -6.65
CA LEU A 194 -8.55 2.36 -8.04
C LEU A 194 -7.06 2.65 -8.27
N THR A 195 -6.30 3.06 -7.24
CA THR A 195 -4.83 3.18 -7.37
C THR A 195 -4.22 1.84 -7.78
N LEU A 196 -4.75 0.71 -7.31
CA LEU A 196 -4.23 -0.62 -7.65
C LEU A 196 -4.47 -1.01 -9.11
N HIS A 197 -5.47 -0.38 -9.75
CA HIS A 197 -5.98 -0.80 -11.05
C HIS A 197 -5.64 0.19 -12.17
N TYR A 198 -5.68 1.49 -11.90
CA TYR A 198 -5.52 2.55 -12.92
C TYR A 198 -4.20 3.32 -12.79
N SER A 199 -3.47 3.22 -11.68
CA SER A 199 -2.18 3.90 -11.58
C SER A 199 -1.06 3.06 -12.19
N ALA A 200 -0.09 3.71 -12.84
CA ALA A 200 1.07 3.02 -13.38
C ALA A 200 1.93 2.35 -12.27
N HIS A 201 2.04 3.00 -11.11
CA HIS A 201 2.87 2.53 -9.99
C HIS A 201 2.17 1.50 -9.10
N ARG A 202 0.84 1.45 -9.07
CA ARG A 202 0.01 0.52 -8.25
C ARG A 202 0.39 0.51 -6.76
N HIS A 203 0.94 1.61 -6.29
CA HIS A 203 1.42 1.78 -4.92
C HIS A 203 0.45 2.67 -4.14
N VAL A 204 -0.07 2.14 -3.02
CA VAL A 204 -0.95 2.87 -2.11
C VAL A 204 -0.11 3.46 -0.99
N SER A 205 0.00 4.78 -0.97
CA SER A 205 0.74 5.51 0.07
C SER A 205 -0.15 5.93 1.22
N LEU A 206 0.43 5.90 2.43
CA LEU A 206 -0.17 6.44 3.65
C LEU A 206 0.54 7.71 4.15
N HIS A 207 1.43 8.29 3.34
CA HIS A 207 2.09 9.54 3.70
C HIS A 207 1.06 10.68 3.79
N PRO A 208 1.01 11.47 4.89
CA PRO A 208 0.01 12.52 5.08
C PRO A 208 -0.16 13.47 3.89
N GLU A 209 0.95 13.95 3.33
CA GLU A 209 0.90 14.87 2.19
C GLU A 209 0.39 14.21 0.91
N GLU A 210 0.69 12.93 0.69
CA GLU A 210 0.22 12.21 -0.50
C GLU A 210 -1.26 11.85 -0.37
N LEU A 211 -1.72 11.49 0.83
CA LEU A 211 -3.14 11.30 1.13
C LEU A 211 -3.93 12.59 0.91
N PHE A 212 -3.43 13.71 1.45
CA PHE A 212 -4.05 15.01 1.29
C PHE A 212 -4.08 15.43 -0.18
N LYS A 213 -2.95 15.27 -0.88
CA LYS A 213 -2.86 15.58 -2.31
C LYS A 213 -3.89 14.79 -3.12
N LYS A 214 -3.87 13.46 -2.98
CA LYS A 214 -4.75 12.53 -3.70
C LYS A 214 -6.23 12.82 -3.46
N MET A 215 -6.62 12.99 -2.20
CA MET A 215 -8.05 13.02 -1.83
C MET A 215 -8.63 14.43 -1.75
N VAL A 216 -7.80 15.46 -1.59
CA VAL A 216 -8.25 16.86 -1.40
C VAL A 216 -7.85 17.75 -2.57
N THR A 217 -6.57 17.84 -2.93
CA THR A 217 -6.09 18.91 -3.84
C THR A 217 -6.01 18.52 -5.32
N ASP A 218 -5.91 17.23 -5.66
CA ASP A 218 -5.83 16.78 -7.05
C ASP A 218 -7.13 17.00 -7.83
N ASN A 219 -8.24 17.32 -7.16
CA ASN A 219 -9.54 17.68 -7.75
C ASN A 219 -10.08 16.66 -8.78
N ASN A 220 -9.70 15.39 -8.64
CA ASN A 220 -10.09 14.28 -9.50
C ASN A 220 -11.12 13.35 -8.83
N GLY A 221 -11.70 13.77 -7.69
CA GLY A 221 -12.74 13.04 -6.95
C GLY A 221 -12.27 11.78 -6.24
N ARG A 222 -10.96 11.49 -6.23
CA ARG A 222 -10.41 10.26 -5.64
C ARG A 222 -10.64 10.18 -4.14
N GLY A 223 -10.55 8.94 -3.64
CA GLY A 223 -10.67 8.59 -2.24
C GLY A 223 -9.60 7.58 -1.89
N GLY A 224 -9.97 6.50 -1.20
CA GLY A 224 -9.06 5.39 -0.93
C GLY A 224 -9.75 4.27 -0.16
N TYR A 225 -9.05 3.20 0.16
CA TYR A 225 -9.64 2.16 1.01
C TYR A 225 -9.46 2.46 2.50
N CYS A 226 -9.67 1.49 3.39
CA CYS A 226 -9.73 1.71 4.83
C CYS A 226 -8.51 2.44 5.41
N MET A 227 -7.29 2.05 5.01
CA MET A 227 -6.06 2.67 5.53
C MET A 227 -5.96 4.14 5.13
N GLU A 228 -6.22 4.46 3.87
CA GLU A 228 -6.11 5.83 3.35
C GLU A 228 -7.19 6.74 3.93
N ASN A 229 -8.46 6.30 3.88
CA ASN A 229 -9.60 7.09 4.35
C ASN A 229 -9.52 7.36 5.85
N ASN A 230 -9.24 6.34 6.67
CA ASN A 230 -9.15 6.53 8.12
C ASN A 230 -7.85 7.25 8.53
N SER A 231 -6.76 7.14 7.77
CA SER A 231 -5.55 7.95 8.01
C SER A 231 -5.80 9.44 7.74
N LEU A 232 -6.36 9.79 6.57
CA LEU A 232 -6.72 11.18 6.25
C LEU A 232 -7.66 11.75 7.31
N PHE A 233 -8.74 11.03 7.62
CA PHE A 233 -9.75 11.50 8.56
C PHE A 233 -9.20 11.61 9.99
N GLY A 234 -8.37 10.66 10.43
CA GLY A 234 -7.71 10.74 11.74
C GLY A 234 -6.81 11.98 11.87
N ILE A 235 -6.06 12.32 10.82
CA ILE A 235 -5.22 13.54 10.79
C ILE A 235 -6.09 14.79 10.82
N VAL A 236 -7.19 14.83 10.06
CA VAL A 236 -8.16 15.94 10.13
C VAL A 236 -8.68 16.10 11.55
N LEU A 237 -9.10 15.02 12.21
CA LEU A 237 -9.61 15.06 13.58
C LEU A 237 -8.56 15.59 14.58
N LEU A 238 -7.31 15.13 14.48
CA LEU A 238 -6.20 15.67 15.30
C LEU A 238 -6.02 17.17 15.07
N SER A 239 -6.07 17.61 13.82
CA SER A 239 -5.87 19.01 13.42
C SER A 239 -6.97 19.93 13.94
N LEU A 240 -8.17 19.39 14.14
CA LEU A 240 -9.32 20.11 14.70
C LEU A 240 -9.32 20.13 16.23
N GLY A 241 -8.38 19.44 16.89
CA GLY A 241 -8.27 19.39 18.36
C GLY A 241 -9.00 18.22 19.02
N PHE A 242 -9.48 17.21 18.26
CA PHE A 242 -10.00 15.99 18.87
C PHE A 242 -8.87 15.15 19.47
N THR A 243 -9.15 14.51 20.61
CA THR A 243 -8.30 13.43 21.12
C THR A 243 -8.62 12.15 20.36
N VAL A 244 -7.76 11.74 19.44
CA VAL A 244 -7.97 10.56 18.60
C VAL A 244 -6.71 9.71 18.54
N TYR A 245 -6.85 8.40 18.50
CA TYR A 245 -5.78 7.48 18.09
C TYR A 245 -6.37 6.38 17.19
N ALA A 246 -5.52 5.69 16.44
CA ALA A 246 -5.95 4.63 15.54
C ALA A 246 -5.66 3.24 16.13
N ALA A 247 -6.48 2.26 15.76
CA ALA A 247 -6.32 0.86 16.14
C ALA A 247 -6.44 -0.06 14.92
N GLY A 248 -5.81 -1.22 15.00
CA GLY A 248 -5.94 -2.28 14.01
C GLY A 248 -7.15 -3.19 14.24
N GLY A 249 -7.70 -3.71 13.15
CA GLY A 249 -8.84 -4.61 13.16
C GLY A 249 -8.76 -5.77 12.17
N HIS A 250 -9.51 -6.83 12.49
CA HIS A 250 -9.74 -8.03 11.71
C HIS A 250 -11.07 -7.91 10.97
N VAL A 251 -11.07 -8.08 9.65
CA VAL A 251 -12.31 -8.23 8.87
C VAL A 251 -12.76 -9.69 8.91
N CYS A 252 -14.07 -9.93 9.03
CA CYS A 252 -14.64 -11.26 8.94
C CYS A 252 -15.14 -11.54 7.52
N GLN A 253 -14.79 -12.71 6.98
CA GLN A 253 -15.34 -13.23 5.72
C GLN A 253 -16.10 -14.51 6.01
N GLY A 254 -17.43 -14.46 5.90
CA GLY A 254 -18.30 -15.52 6.42
C GLY A 254 -18.14 -15.62 7.94
N ASP A 255 -17.55 -16.73 8.40
CA ASP A 255 -17.22 -16.95 9.81
C ASP A 255 -15.69 -17.00 10.08
N PHE A 256 -14.89 -16.66 9.08
CA PHE A 256 -13.43 -16.65 9.17
C PHE A 256 -12.88 -15.23 9.39
N TRP A 257 -12.07 -15.05 10.44
CA TRP A 257 -11.40 -13.79 10.73
C TRP A 257 -10.07 -13.69 9.98
N LEU A 258 -9.90 -12.64 9.17
CA LEU A 258 -8.64 -12.33 8.50
C LEU A 258 -7.59 -11.80 9.50
N GLY A 259 -6.35 -11.66 9.05
CA GLY A 259 -5.33 -10.91 9.78
C GLY A 259 -5.68 -9.43 9.97
N LEU A 260 -4.85 -8.71 10.73
CA LEU A 260 -4.96 -7.26 10.91
C LEU A 260 -4.87 -6.56 9.56
N SER A 261 -6.00 -6.07 9.07
CA SER A 261 -6.18 -5.58 7.70
C SER A 261 -7.15 -4.41 7.60
N HIS A 262 -7.64 -3.92 8.74
CA HIS A 262 -8.53 -2.78 8.83
C HIS A 262 -8.00 -1.76 9.84
N MET A 263 -8.21 -0.48 9.56
CA MET A 263 -7.86 0.63 10.43
C MET A 263 -9.15 1.26 10.95
N VAL A 264 -9.19 1.62 12.23
CA VAL A 264 -10.32 2.35 12.84
C VAL A 264 -9.79 3.49 13.71
N ASN A 265 -10.50 4.62 13.75
CA ASN A 265 -10.17 5.72 14.65
C ASN A 265 -10.98 5.60 15.94
N LEU A 266 -10.33 5.81 17.08
CA LEU A 266 -10.94 5.87 18.41
C LEU A 266 -10.81 7.30 18.93
N VAL A 267 -11.96 7.98 19.09
CA VAL A 267 -12.03 9.38 19.51
C VAL A 267 -12.54 9.48 20.94
N THR A 268 -11.84 10.22 21.79
CA THR A 268 -12.28 10.52 23.16
C THR A 268 -12.97 11.87 23.21
N ILE A 269 -14.20 11.90 23.71
CA ILE A 269 -14.99 13.10 23.97
C ILE A 269 -15.50 13.03 25.41
N GLY A 270 -15.12 14.01 26.24
CA GLY A 270 -15.35 13.94 27.68
C GLY A 270 -14.70 12.70 28.29
N ASN A 271 -15.49 11.88 28.98
CA ASN A 271 -15.05 10.62 29.59
C ASN A 271 -15.38 9.37 28.75
N ARG A 272 -15.82 9.53 27.50
CA ARG A 272 -16.27 8.44 26.63
C ARG A 272 -15.38 8.30 25.40
N LYS A 273 -15.21 7.06 24.94
CA LYS A 273 -14.57 6.75 23.66
C LYS A 273 -15.63 6.40 22.62
N TYR A 274 -15.37 6.78 21.38
CA TYR A 274 -16.21 6.51 20.22
C TYR A 274 -15.39 5.87 19.11
N GLN A 275 -15.98 4.86 18.48
CA GLN A 275 -15.51 4.23 17.26
C GLN A 275 -15.93 5.12 16.10
N VAL A 276 -14.96 5.55 15.31
CA VAL A 276 -15.17 6.42 14.15
C VAL A 276 -14.49 5.81 12.96
N ASP A 277 -15.25 5.54 11.90
CA ASP A 277 -14.75 4.83 10.74
C ASP A 277 -15.45 5.28 9.47
N VAL A 278 -14.64 5.77 8.55
CA VAL A 278 -15.05 6.25 7.22
C VAL A 278 -14.48 5.37 6.11
N GLY A 279 -13.88 4.22 6.47
CA GLY A 279 -13.06 3.39 5.62
C GLY A 279 -13.57 1.96 5.38
N VAL A 280 -14.74 1.56 5.93
CA VAL A 280 -15.31 0.22 5.70
C VAL A 280 -15.92 0.04 4.31
N GLY A 281 -16.27 1.14 3.63
CA GLY A 281 -17.07 1.09 2.40
C GLY A 281 -18.56 0.85 2.69
N PRO A 282 -19.28 -0.01 1.95
CA PRO A 282 -20.75 -0.08 1.93
C PRO A 282 -21.41 -0.35 3.28
N TYR A 283 -20.71 -1.03 4.18
CA TYR A 283 -21.24 -1.50 5.45
C TYR A 283 -20.77 -0.67 6.65
N GLY A 284 -20.07 0.44 6.41
CA GLY A 284 -19.49 1.25 7.50
C GLY A 284 -20.53 1.97 8.35
N PRO A 285 -20.20 2.27 9.61
CA PRO A 285 -21.05 3.09 10.48
C PRO A 285 -21.27 4.48 9.87
N ILE A 286 -22.43 5.07 10.15
CA ILE A 286 -22.81 6.41 9.66
C ILE A 286 -22.70 7.50 10.72
N GLU A 287 -22.36 7.12 11.94
CA GLU A 287 -22.18 8.00 13.09
C GLU A 287 -21.14 7.41 14.06
N PRO A 288 -20.56 8.20 14.97
CA PRO A 288 -19.64 7.72 16.00
C PRO A 288 -20.34 6.76 16.96
N LEU A 289 -19.83 5.54 17.12
CA LEU A 289 -20.43 4.53 17.99
C LEU A 289 -19.73 4.50 19.36
N PRO A 290 -20.43 4.67 20.50
CA PRO A 290 -19.77 4.70 21.79
C PRO A 290 -19.27 3.30 22.21
N LEU A 291 -18.09 3.27 22.82
CA LEU A 291 -17.44 2.06 23.36
C LEU A 291 -17.94 1.80 24.79
N GLU A 292 -19.22 1.43 24.93
CA GLU A 292 -19.85 1.17 26.23
C GLU A 292 -19.78 -0.31 26.60
N ARG A 293 -19.20 -0.64 27.76
CA ARG A 293 -19.16 -2.03 28.26
C ARG A 293 -20.45 -2.35 29.03
N PRO A 294 -21.02 -3.56 28.89
CA PRO A 294 -20.48 -4.77 28.23
C PRO A 294 -20.65 -4.81 26.69
N GLY A 295 -21.10 -3.74 26.06
CA GLY A 295 -21.41 -3.67 24.63
C GLY A 295 -22.86 -4.05 24.35
N GLY A 296 -23.20 -4.16 23.07
CA GLY A 296 -24.52 -4.60 22.60
C GLY A 296 -25.50 -3.48 22.29
N GLY A 297 -25.08 -2.22 22.38
CA GLY A 297 -25.89 -1.10 21.89
C GLY A 297 -26.22 -1.28 20.40
N ILE A 298 -27.51 -1.09 20.06
CA ILE A 298 -28.00 -1.08 18.68
C ILE A 298 -28.12 0.38 18.27
N TYR A 299 -27.52 0.73 17.13
CA TYR A 299 -27.48 2.07 16.59
C TYR A 299 -28.08 2.09 15.20
N ARG A 300 -28.54 3.28 14.78
CA ARG A 300 -29.15 3.45 13.47
C ARG A 300 -28.10 3.26 12.37
N HIS A 301 -28.59 2.82 11.22
CA HIS A 301 -27.90 2.94 9.95
C HIS A 301 -28.83 3.63 8.95
N ILE A 302 -28.47 3.63 7.67
CA ILE A 302 -29.41 4.02 6.62
C ILE A 302 -30.54 3.00 6.64
N SER A 303 -31.75 3.46 6.99
CA SER A 303 -32.92 2.61 7.15
C SER A 303 -33.12 1.70 5.94
N PRO A 304 -33.40 0.40 6.11
CA PRO A 304 -33.83 -0.27 7.34
C PRO A 304 -32.69 -0.90 8.15
N ALA A 305 -31.43 -0.69 7.76
CA ALA A 305 -30.31 -1.34 8.41
C ALA A 305 -30.08 -0.82 9.83
N SER A 306 -29.45 -1.66 10.66
CA SER A 306 -28.98 -1.29 11.99
C SER A 306 -27.60 -1.87 12.24
N VAL A 307 -26.85 -1.25 13.13
CA VAL A 307 -25.52 -1.71 13.53
C VAL A 307 -25.50 -1.99 15.02
N ARG A 308 -24.59 -2.84 15.46
CA ARG A 308 -24.29 -3.02 16.88
C ARG A 308 -22.79 -3.14 17.11
N LEU A 309 -22.38 -2.76 18.32
CA LEU A 309 -20.99 -2.85 18.75
C LEU A 309 -20.90 -3.67 20.05
N GLN A 310 -20.24 -4.82 20.02
CA GLN A 310 -20.19 -5.77 21.13
C GLN A 310 -18.77 -5.89 21.70
N TRP A 311 -18.62 -6.04 23.02
CA TRP A 311 -17.32 -6.35 23.64
C TRP A 311 -17.25 -7.85 23.95
N ARG A 312 -16.65 -8.63 23.04
CA ARG A 312 -16.66 -10.11 23.11
C ARG A 312 -15.39 -10.76 22.55
N SER A 313 -15.19 -12.04 22.84
CA SER A 313 -14.17 -12.86 22.18
C SER A 313 -14.57 -13.18 20.74
N LEU A 314 -13.55 -13.44 19.92
CA LEU A 314 -13.73 -13.97 18.57
C LEU A 314 -13.68 -15.50 18.62
N SER A 315 -14.39 -16.15 17.70
CA SER A 315 -14.39 -17.61 17.56
C SER A 315 -12.99 -18.20 17.30
N ALA A 316 -12.06 -17.38 16.80
CA ALA A 316 -10.68 -17.77 16.53
C ALA A 316 -9.73 -17.63 17.74
N ASN A 317 -10.17 -17.05 18.86
CA ASN A 317 -9.28 -16.86 20.01
C ASN A 317 -9.07 -18.18 20.77
N SER A 318 -7.81 -18.49 21.09
CA SER A 318 -7.46 -19.56 22.03
C SER A 318 -7.55 -19.12 23.48
N ASP A 319 -7.31 -17.82 23.75
CA ASP A 319 -7.55 -17.22 25.06
C ASP A 319 -9.03 -16.81 25.17
N PRO A 320 -9.83 -17.46 26.04
CA PRO A 320 -11.25 -17.18 26.17
C PRO A 320 -11.52 -15.83 26.84
N GLU A 321 -10.55 -15.18 27.47
CA GLU A 321 -10.66 -13.86 28.11
C GLU A 321 -10.23 -12.72 27.18
N GLN A 322 -9.62 -13.02 26.04
CA GLN A 322 -9.32 -12.01 25.05
C GLN A 322 -10.61 -11.41 24.48
N ARG A 323 -10.68 -10.07 24.44
CA ARG A 323 -11.86 -9.33 23.99
C ARG A 323 -11.51 -8.37 22.88
N TYR A 324 -12.48 -8.19 21.99
CA TYR A 324 -12.46 -7.24 20.90
C TYR A 324 -13.78 -6.49 20.90
N TRP A 325 -13.76 -5.26 20.37
CA TRP A 325 -14.96 -4.61 19.92
C TRP A 325 -15.36 -5.22 18.58
N VAL A 326 -16.54 -5.81 18.49
CA VAL A 326 -17.07 -6.46 17.29
C VAL A 326 -18.21 -5.62 16.75
N TYR A 327 -17.97 -5.00 15.59
CA TYR A 327 -18.99 -4.30 14.82
C TYR A 327 -19.73 -5.31 13.94
N GLU A 328 -21.06 -5.23 13.95
CA GLU A 328 -21.91 -6.05 13.10
C GLU A 328 -23.04 -5.19 12.53
N ILE A 329 -23.37 -5.43 11.26
CA ILE A 329 -24.54 -4.83 10.60
C ILE A 329 -25.56 -5.91 10.27
N ARG A 330 -26.84 -5.55 10.34
CA ARG A 330 -27.97 -6.29 9.78
C ARG A 330 -28.69 -5.42 8.76
N ASN A 331 -29.28 -6.04 7.74
CA ASN A 331 -29.92 -5.32 6.65
C ASN A 331 -31.27 -4.72 7.05
N ASP A 332 -31.99 -5.38 7.97
CA ASP A 332 -33.27 -4.96 8.53
C ASP A 332 -33.51 -5.68 9.87
N GLU A 333 -34.64 -5.42 10.54
CA GLU A 333 -34.94 -5.99 11.85
C GLU A 333 -35.19 -7.51 11.85
N GLN A 334 -35.58 -8.07 10.70
CA GLN A 334 -35.89 -9.49 10.54
C GLN A 334 -34.64 -10.30 10.15
N SER A 335 -33.63 -9.63 9.61
CA SER A 335 -32.35 -10.21 9.24
C SER A 335 -31.51 -10.57 10.46
N GLU A 336 -30.76 -11.68 10.34
CA GLU A 336 -29.72 -12.01 11.30
C GLU A 336 -28.59 -10.98 11.30
N TRP A 337 -27.90 -10.89 12.43
CA TRP A 337 -26.72 -10.05 12.56
C TRP A 337 -25.54 -10.62 11.79
N GLY A 338 -24.77 -9.72 11.19
CA GLY A 338 -23.48 -10.07 10.62
C GLY A 338 -23.48 -10.24 9.11
N ALA A 339 -24.34 -9.49 8.39
CA ALA A 339 -24.20 -9.29 6.95
C ALA A 339 -22.79 -8.77 6.59
N PHE A 340 -22.17 -8.03 7.51
CA PHE A 340 -20.74 -7.74 7.55
C PHE A 340 -20.27 -7.61 9.00
N LYS A 341 -19.03 -8.02 9.29
CA LYS A 341 -18.45 -7.96 10.64
C LYS A 341 -16.98 -7.57 10.57
N TYR A 342 -16.53 -6.74 11.51
CA TYR A 342 -15.11 -6.56 11.79
C TYR A 342 -14.90 -6.42 13.30
N ALA A 343 -13.69 -6.74 13.76
CA ALA A 343 -13.31 -6.70 15.14
C ALA A 343 -12.05 -5.87 15.34
N PHE A 344 -11.97 -5.07 16.39
CA PHE A 344 -10.79 -4.24 16.67
C PHE A 344 -10.48 -4.19 18.16
N THR A 345 -9.25 -3.82 18.48
CA THR A 345 -8.79 -3.66 19.87
C THR A 345 -8.79 -2.18 20.26
N GLU A 346 -8.63 -1.89 21.56
CA GLU A 346 -8.34 -0.52 22.01
C GLU A 346 -6.84 -0.20 22.01
N MET A 347 -5.98 -1.12 21.55
CA MET A 347 -4.54 -0.91 21.46
C MET A 347 -4.25 0.12 20.38
N GLU A 348 -3.50 1.15 20.76
CA GLU A 348 -3.02 2.15 19.82
C GLU A 348 -2.02 1.55 18.86
N PHE A 349 -2.22 1.80 17.57
CA PHE A 349 -1.31 1.46 16.49
C PHE A 349 -0.64 2.73 15.96
N PHE A 350 0.64 2.62 15.64
CA PHE A 350 1.43 3.69 15.05
C PHE A 350 1.36 3.67 13.53
N PRO A 351 1.75 4.77 12.85
CA PRO A 351 1.79 4.81 11.38
C PRO A 351 2.55 3.64 10.74
N GLN A 352 3.60 3.13 11.40
CA GLN A 352 4.41 2.01 10.93
C GLN A 352 3.64 0.69 10.94
N ASP A 353 2.74 0.48 11.91
CA ASP A 353 1.87 -0.70 11.94
C ASP A 353 0.95 -0.70 10.71
N PHE A 354 0.39 0.47 10.37
CA PHE A 354 -0.45 0.62 9.19
C PHE A 354 0.33 0.46 7.88
N ALA A 355 1.59 0.90 7.81
CA ALA A 355 2.44 0.66 6.64
C ALA A 355 2.62 -0.85 6.38
N ILE A 356 2.79 -1.65 7.43
CA ILE A 356 2.87 -3.11 7.32
C ILE A 356 1.51 -3.70 6.95
N MET A 357 0.44 -3.29 7.62
CA MET A 357 -0.92 -3.78 7.36
C MET A 357 -1.39 -3.44 5.94
N ASN A 358 -0.94 -2.32 5.38
CA ASN A 358 -1.25 -1.85 4.03
C ASN A 358 -0.59 -2.71 2.94
N ALA A 359 0.56 -3.33 3.22
CA ALA A 359 1.31 -4.09 2.23
C ALA A 359 0.51 -5.27 1.66
N PHE A 360 -0.19 -6.03 2.51
CA PHE A 360 -0.99 -7.18 2.04
C PHE A 360 -2.13 -6.79 1.09
N PRO A 361 -3.10 -5.93 1.46
CA PRO A 361 -4.21 -5.59 0.58
C PRO A 361 -3.78 -4.81 -0.68
N SER A 362 -2.64 -4.10 -0.65
CA SER A 362 -2.15 -3.33 -1.80
C SER A 362 -1.29 -4.12 -2.79
N THR A 363 -0.49 -5.10 -2.34
CA THR A 363 0.52 -5.76 -3.21
C THR A 363 0.31 -7.25 -3.39
N SER A 364 -0.42 -7.91 -2.48
CA SER A 364 -0.54 -9.37 -2.53
C SER A 364 -1.41 -9.81 -3.71
N PRO A 365 -0.94 -10.72 -4.58
CA PRO A 365 -1.78 -11.33 -5.61
C PRO A 365 -2.82 -12.29 -5.00
N ARG A 366 -2.83 -12.49 -3.68
CA ARG A 366 -3.89 -13.22 -2.97
C ARG A 366 -4.97 -12.29 -2.42
N ALA A 367 -4.69 -10.99 -2.29
CA ALA A 367 -5.68 -10.04 -1.83
C ALA A 367 -6.80 -9.90 -2.86
N TRP A 368 -8.03 -9.77 -2.38
CA TRP A 368 -9.17 -9.53 -3.25
C TRP A 368 -9.12 -8.13 -3.90
N PHE A 369 -8.61 -7.13 -3.16
CA PHE A 369 -8.46 -5.75 -3.65
C PHE A 369 -7.54 -5.63 -4.88
N THR A 370 -6.60 -6.55 -5.11
CA THR A 370 -5.73 -6.52 -6.29
C THR A 370 -6.35 -7.15 -7.54
N LYS A 371 -7.57 -7.70 -7.43
CA LYS A 371 -8.25 -8.43 -8.51
C LYS A 371 -9.62 -7.85 -8.89
N VAL A 372 -10.25 -7.15 -7.96
CA VAL A 372 -11.61 -6.63 -8.14
C VAL A 372 -11.62 -5.14 -7.87
N VAL A 373 -12.09 -4.37 -8.86
CA VAL A 373 -12.34 -2.93 -8.69
C VAL A 373 -13.57 -2.74 -7.81
N VAL A 374 -13.41 -1.95 -6.76
CA VAL A 374 -14.50 -1.57 -5.86
C VAL A 374 -14.51 -0.09 -5.59
N ALA A 375 -15.72 0.46 -5.49
CA ALA A 375 -15.94 1.82 -5.02
C ALA A 375 -17.26 1.90 -4.25
N SER A 376 -17.32 2.71 -3.19
CA SER A 376 -18.53 2.96 -2.43
C SER A 376 -18.57 4.40 -1.95
N LYS A 377 -19.72 5.06 -2.07
CA LYS A 377 -19.92 6.44 -1.60
C LYS A 377 -21.33 6.59 -1.07
N ALA A 378 -21.49 7.29 0.05
CA ALA A 378 -22.82 7.57 0.58
C ALA A 378 -23.52 8.67 -0.23
N ILE A 379 -24.84 8.68 -0.17
CA ILE A 379 -25.71 9.62 -0.87
C ILE A 379 -26.51 10.37 0.17
N LEU A 380 -26.47 11.71 0.11
CA LEU A 380 -27.33 12.58 0.90
C LEU A 380 -28.68 12.78 0.20
N ASP A 381 -29.75 12.89 0.97
CA ASP A 381 -31.04 13.38 0.48
C ASP A 381 -31.09 14.91 0.41
N GLU A 382 -32.24 15.45 0.01
CA GLU A 382 -32.49 16.89 -0.09
C GLU A 382 -32.37 17.64 1.25
N ARG A 383 -32.44 16.92 2.38
CA ARG A 383 -32.28 17.49 3.73
C ARG A 383 -30.84 17.42 4.21
N GLY A 384 -29.93 16.86 3.41
CA GLY A 384 -28.55 16.65 3.78
C GLY A 384 -28.33 15.48 4.74
N GLU A 385 -29.24 14.50 4.78
CA GLU A 385 -29.11 13.29 5.60
C GLU A 385 -28.72 12.07 4.75
N LEU A 386 -27.99 11.12 5.34
CA LEU A 386 -27.53 9.92 4.63
C LEU A 386 -28.73 9.02 4.30
N ALA A 387 -29.05 8.90 3.01
CA ALA A 387 -30.25 8.22 2.53
C ALA A 387 -29.94 7.00 1.66
N GLY A 388 -28.72 6.88 1.16
CA GLY A 388 -28.35 5.77 0.29
C GLY A 388 -26.86 5.60 0.08
N ARG A 389 -26.51 4.67 -0.80
CA ARG A 389 -25.14 4.39 -1.22
C ARG A 389 -25.10 3.97 -2.68
N VAL A 390 -24.08 4.43 -3.39
CA VAL A 390 -23.69 3.89 -4.69
C VAL A 390 -22.48 2.98 -4.48
N ASN A 391 -22.51 1.80 -5.11
CA ASN A 391 -21.47 0.78 -4.96
C ASN A 391 -21.10 0.20 -6.32
N ILE A 392 -19.81 0.19 -6.63
CA ILE A 392 -19.22 -0.61 -7.71
C ILE A 392 -18.57 -1.85 -7.09
N ASN A 393 -18.85 -3.00 -7.69
CA ASN A 393 -18.17 -4.26 -7.41
C ASN A 393 -17.90 -5.00 -8.72
N GLY A 394 -16.63 -5.00 -9.15
CA GLY A 394 -16.19 -5.59 -10.42
C GLY A 394 -16.79 -4.86 -11.62
N ASN A 395 -17.67 -5.55 -12.34
CA ASN A 395 -18.35 -5.09 -13.55
C ASN A 395 -19.83 -4.71 -13.28
N SER A 396 -20.16 -4.31 -12.06
CA SER A 396 -21.52 -3.90 -11.74
C SER A 396 -21.56 -2.70 -10.81
N LEU A 397 -22.58 -1.87 -11.01
CA LEU A 397 -22.94 -0.77 -10.11
C LEU A 397 -24.33 -1.02 -9.54
N LYS A 398 -24.49 -0.71 -8.26
CA LYS A 398 -25.78 -0.72 -7.57
C LYS A 398 -25.96 0.56 -6.77
N ILE A 399 -27.08 1.23 -6.98
CA ILE A 399 -27.53 2.33 -6.13
C ILE A 399 -28.65 1.81 -5.25
N ARG A 400 -28.50 2.03 -3.94
CA ARG A 400 -29.51 1.70 -2.94
C ARG A 400 -29.90 2.96 -2.20
N MET A 401 -31.18 3.28 -2.21
CA MET A 401 -31.79 4.34 -1.41
C MET A 401 -32.69 3.67 -0.37
N GLY A 402 -32.31 3.77 0.90
CA GLY A 402 -32.93 3.02 1.99
C GLY A 402 -33.00 1.50 1.73
N ALA A 403 -34.21 0.94 1.77
CA ALA A 403 -34.45 -0.48 1.51
C ALA A 403 -34.34 -0.87 0.03
N HIS A 404 -34.46 0.10 -0.89
CA HIS A 404 -34.71 -0.15 -2.30
C HIS A 404 -33.44 -0.02 -3.13
N VAL A 405 -33.19 -1.01 -4.00
CA VAL A 405 -32.21 -0.86 -5.08
C VAL A 405 -32.89 -0.07 -6.18
N THR A 406 -32.49 1.18 -6.36
CA THR A 406 -33.07 2.09 -7.36
C THR A 406 -32.43 1.93 -8.72
N GLU A 407 -31.19 1.46 -8.77
CA GLU A 407 -30.45 1.28 -10.01
C GLU A 407 -29.50 0.08 -9.89
N LYS A 408 -29.42 -0.71 -10.97
CA LYS A 408 -28.45 -1.79 -11.12
C LYS A 408 -27.94 -1.76 -12.56
N LEU A 409 -26.66 -1.46 -12.73
CA LEU A 409 -25.99 -1.45 -14.02
C LEU A 409 -25.00 -2.61 -14.09
N HIS A 410 -24.87 -3.18 -15.29
CA HIS A 410 -23.77 -4.04 -15.67
C HIS A 410 -22.87 -3.28 -16.63
N PHE A 411 -21.57 -3.46 -16.51
CA PHE A 411 -20.58 -2.85 -17.39
C PHE A 411 -20.16 -3.90 -18.41
N GLU A 412 -20.46 -3.65 -19.69
CA GLU A 412 -20.05 -4.50 -20.80
C GLU A 412 -18.62 -4.18 -21.23
N THR A 413 -18.18 -2.94 -21.00
CA THR A 413 -16.84 -2.46 -21.34
C THR A 413 -16.18 -1.72 -20.19
N GLU A 414 -14.87 -1.56 -20.26
CA GLU A 414 -14.12 -0.72 -19.32
C GLU A 414 -14.58 0.75 -19.38
N GLN A 415 -14.99 1.22 -20.56
CA GLN A 415 -15.49 2.58 -20.73
C GLN A 415 -16.78 2.80 -19.94
N ASP A 416 -17.69 1.82 -19.89
CA ASP A 416 -18.91 1.91 -19.08
C ASP A 416 -18.59 2.13 -17.60
N ARG A 417 -17.55 1.43 -17.09
CA ARG A 417 -17.09 1.57 -15.71
C ARG A 417 -16.46 2.94 -15.46
N LEU A 418 -15.64 3.42 -16.38
CA LEU A 418 -15.03 4.75 -16.30
C LEU A 418 -16.10 5.86 -16.30
N ASP A 419 -17.09 5.76 -17.17
CA ASP A 419 -18.20 6.72 -17.25
C ASP A 419 -19.05 6.68 -15.97
N ALA A 420 -19.26 5.51 -15.38
CA ALA A 420 -19.95 5.37 -14.10
C ALA A 420 -19.14 5.95 -12.93
N LEU A 421 -17.82 5.75 -12.90
CA LEU A 421 -16.93 6.36 -11.90
C LEU A 421 -16.99 7.89 -11.96
N GLU A 422 -16.98 8.46 -13.17
CA GLU A 422 -17.11 9.91 -13.33
C GLU A 422 -18.50 10.39 -12.93
N LYS A 423 -19.57 9.77 -13.44
CA LYS A 423 -20.96 10.20 -13.19
C LYS A 423 -21.38 10.11 -11.73
N TYR A 424 -21.14 8.98 -11.07
CA TYR A 424 -21.70 8.71 -9.74
C TYR A 424 -20.71 9.03 -8.61
N PHE A 425 -19.41 8.90 -8.85
CA PHE A 425 -18.39 9.15 -7.85
C PHE A 425 -17.73 10.52 -8.01
N GLY A 426 -17.78 11.12 -9.20
CA GLY A 426 -17.02 12.33 -9.53
C GLY A 426 -15.54 12.03 -9.82
N ILE A 427 -15.21 10.75 -10.04
CA ILE A 427 -13.83 10.31 -10.21
C ILE A 427 -13.42 10.46 -11.68
N ARG A 428 -12.37 11.24 -11.93
CA ARG A 428 -11.85 11.48 -13.27
C ARG A 428 -10.45 10.90 -13.42
N PHE A 429 -10.22 10.26 -14.57
CA PHE A 429 -8.91 9.72 -14.94
C PHE A 429 -8.36 10.43 -16.17
N GLY A 430 -7.07 10.77 -16.10
CA GLY A 430 -6.30 11.19 -17.26
C GLY A 430 -6.09 10.05 -18.25
N ALA A 431 -5.68 10.38 -19.48
CA ALA A 431 -5.50 9.38 -20.55
C ALA A 431 -4.54 8.25 -20.14
N ALA A 432 -3.41 8.57 -19.52
CA ALA A 432 -2.42 7.57 -19.08
C ALA A 432 -2.94 6.67 -17.95
N GLU A 433 -3.81 7.16 -17.07
CA GLU A 433 -4.38 6.36 -15.98
C GLU A 433 -5.43 5.38 -16.51
N ARG A 434 -6.21 5.78 -17.53
CA ARG A 434 -7.19 4.88 -18.18
C ARG A 434 -6.51 3.65 -18.79
N ASP A 435 -5.29 3.81 -19.29
CA ASP A 435 -4.49 2.71 -19.82
C ASP A 435 -3.90 1.80 -18.72
N GLY A 436 -3.87 2.26 -17.46
CA GLY A 436 -3.28 1.53 -16.34
C GLY A 436 -3.95 0.20 -16.05
N ILE A 437 -5.23 0.04 -16.39
CA ILE A 437 -5.97 -1.20 -16.14
C ILE A 437 -5.80 -2.26 -17.22
N ARG A 438 -5.25 -1.88 -18.38
CA ARG A 438 -5.13 -2.79 -19.53
C ARG A 438 -4.34 -4.05 -19.17
N GLN A 439 -4.84 -5.19 -19.64
CA GLN A 439 -4.29 -6.53 -19.44
C GLN A 439 -4.27 -7.01 -17.99
N LEU A 440 -4.89 -6.27 -17.06
CA LEU A 440 -5.10 -6.76 -15.70
C LEU A 440 -6.33 -7.68 -15.66
N VAL A 441 -6.34 -8.60 -14.70
CA VAL A 441 -7.49 -9.49 -14.44
C VAL A 441 -8.79 -8.72 -14.12
N SER A 442 -8.66 -7.46 -13.71
CA SER A 442 -9.74 -6.57 -13.35
C SER A 442 -10.32 -5.79 -14.55
N GLU A 443 -9.65 -5.79 -15.70
CA GLU A 443 -10.14 -5.14 -16.94
C GLU A 443 -11.42 -5.83 -17.43
N ILE A 444 -12.36 -5.03 -17.91
CA ILE A 444 -13.57 -5.51 -18.59
C ILE A 444 -13.28 -5.49 -20.09
N VAL A 445 -13.19 -6.68 -20.68
CA VAL A 445 -12.80 -6.93 -22.09
C VAL A 445 -14.00 -7.05 -23.00
#